data_AF-A0AAU7VUF9-F1
#
_entry.id   AF-A0AAU7VUF9-F1
#
_cell.length_a   1.000
_cell.length_b   1.000
_cell.length_c   1.000
_cell.angle_alpha   90.00
_cell.angle_beta   90.00
_cell.angle_gamma   90.00
#
_symmetry.space_group_name_H-M   'P 1'
#
loop_
_entity.id
_entity.type
_entity.pdbx_description
1 polymer ?
#
loop_
_entity_poly.entity_id
_entity_poly.type
_entity_poly.pdbx_seq_one_letter_code
_entity_poly.pdbx_strand_id
1 'polypeptide(L)'
;MTSLADTRPGMRMMPSTIGVVAFIALLHVLGWGVLLFAVIPAGIPLGGSTLATLGVGLTAYVLGVRHAFDADHIAAIDNTTRRLAERGKPATTVGFWFSLGHSTIVVVLCVLLTFGITAVGSSLADDSSTLRVWTGVIGPVVSGVFLLIIAAINIASLRRRRGSTGGPVLRLLGPIEKAVDRPSRMYVVGLLFGLGFDTATEIGLLALAGAATLTAIPWWATLTLPILFAAGMSAFDTGQGAVMRRAYTWQPGRRRLGETYVIAMTGLSVVAAVLIATVQLADVLVANLGLGGPLPWVASIGIDDLGLVLTAVLLATWAAVLLIARRPHAVAT
;
A
#
# COMPACT_ATOMS: atom_id res chain seq x y z
N MET A 1 -24.20 -47.81 -4.54
CA MET A 1 -22.91 -47.24 -4.98
C MET A 1 -23.19 -46.12 -5.98
N THR A 2 -23.42 -44.91 -5.50
CA THR A 2 -23.53 -43.71 -6.34
C THR A 2 -22.42 -42.77 -5.93
N SER A 3 -21.42 -42.66 -6.80
CA SER A 3 -20.23 -41.83 -6.66
C SER A 3 -20.66 -40.37 -6.46
N LEU A 4 -20.38 -39.82 -5.28
CA LEU A 4 -20.38 -38.37 -5.06
C LEU A 4 -19.19 -37.82 -5.86
N ALA A 5 -19.47 -37.34 -7.06
CA ALA A 5 -18.51 -36.61 -7.87
C ALA A 5 -17.96 -35.44 -7.06
N ASP A 6 -16.66 -35.50 -6.79
CA ASP A 6 -15.83 -34.45 -6.21
C ASP A 6 -15.85 -33.23 -7.15
N THR A 7 -16.90 -32.40 -7.08
CA THR A 7 -16.91 -31.10 -7.73
C THR A 7 -16.12 -30.13 -6.86
N ARG A 8 -14.79 -30.25 -6.85
CA ARG A 8 -13.95 -29.11 -6.50
C ARG A 8 -14.21 -28.05 -7.58
N PRO A 9 -14.80 -26.89 -7.26
CA PRO A 9 -14.91 -25.83 -8.25
C PRO A 9 -13.48 -25.46 -8.63
N GLY A 10 -13.07 -25.83 -9.85
CA GLY A 10 -11.79 -25.41 -10.40
C GLY A 10 -11.71 -23.89 -10.28
N MET A 11 -10.67 -23.37 -9.63
CA MET A 11 -10.43 -21.94 -9.51
C MET A 11 -10.16 -21.35 -10.91
N ARG A 12 -11.20 -21.10 -11.69
CA ARG A 12 -11.09 -20.29 -12.90
C ARG A 12 -10.78 -18.87 -12.45
N MET A 13 -9.60 -18.37 -12.82
CA MET A 13 -9.24 -16.97 -12.59
C MET A 13 -10.23 -16.07 -13.34
N MET A 14 -10.73 -15.04 -12.66
CA MET A 14 -11.62 -14.08 -13.29
C MET A 14 -10.83 -13.30 -14.36
N PRO A 15 -11.45 -12.90 -15.49
CA PRO A 15 -10.77 -12.12 -16.53
C PRO A 15 -10.08 -10.86 -16.00
N SER A 16 -10.67 -10.21 -15.00
CA SER A 16 -10.08 -9.04 -14.33
C SER A 16 -8.78 -9.37 -13.58
N THR A 17 -8.67 -10.55 -12.95
CA THR A 17 -7.45 -11.01 -12.30
C THR A 17 -6.33 -11.26 -13.31
N ILE A 18 -6.66 -11.83 -14.46
CA ILE A 18 -5.71 -12.08 -15.55
C ILE A 18 -5.16 -10.75 -16.06
N GLY A 19 -6.03 -9.76 -16.30
CA GLY A 19 -5.62 -8.42 -16.71
C GLY A 19 -4.69 -7.74 -15.70
N VAL A 20 -4.98 -7.88 -14.41
CA VAL A 20 -4.13 -7.35 -13.32
C VAL A 20 -2.75 -8.02 -13.32
N VAL A 21 -2.69 -9.35 -13.37
CA VAL A 21 -1.41 -10.08 -13.40
C VAL A 21 -0.60 -9.71 -14.64
N ALA A 22 -1.25 -9.61 -15.80
CA ALA A 22 -0.61 -9.18 -17.03
C ALA A 22 -0.04 -7.76 -16.94
N PHE A 23 -0.77 -6.82 -16.32
CA PHE A 23 -0.29 -5.46 -16.11
C PHE A 23 0.91 -5.40 -15.14
N ILE A 24 0.86 -6.16 -14.04
CA ILE A 24 2.00 -6.25 -13.10
C ILE A 24 3.21 -6.85 -13.82
N ALA A 25 3.03 -7.90 -14.62
CA ALA A 25 4.09 -8.48 -15.43
C ALA A 25 4.65 -7.47 -16.44
N LEU A 26 3.78 -6.67 -17.07
CA LEU A 26 4.20 -5.58 -17.96
C LEU A 26 5.07 -4.55 -17.23
N LEU A 27 4.70 -4.12 -16.01
CA LEU A 27 5.53 -3.21 -15.22
C LEU A 27 6.92 -3.80 -14.92
N HIS A 28 7.01 -5.11 -14.62
CA HIS A 28 8.30 -5.77 -14.41
C HIS A 28 9.12 -5.84 -15.70
N VAL A 29 8.49 -6.21 -16.81
CA VAL A 29 9.15 -6.29 -18.12
C VAL A 29 9.62 -4.90 -18.56
N LEU A 30 8.82 -3.85 -18.37
CA LEU A 30 9.21 -2.49 -18.70
C LEU A 30 10.33 -1.97 -17.77
N GLY A 31 10.15 -2.06 -16.45
CA GLY A 31 11.14 -1.57 -15.48
C GLY A 31 12.49 -2.29 -15.61
N TRP A 32 12.49 -3.62 -15.46
CA TRP A 32 13.73 -4.39 -15.55
C TRP A 32 14.26 -4.48 -16.97
N GLY A 33 13.38 -4.58 -17.97
CA GLY A 33 13.80 -4.65 -19.37
C GLY A 33 14.48 -3.36 -19.83
N VAL A 34 13.92 -2.19 -19.51
CA VAL A 34 14.58 -0.91 -19.82
C VAL A 34 15.90 -0.78 -19.08
N LEU A 35 15.97 -1.14 -17.78
CA LEU A 35 17.22 -1.09 -17.02
C LEU A 35 18.32 -1.97 -17.63
N LEU A 36 17.99 -3.24 -17.91
CA LEU A 36 18.97 -4.25 -18.31
C LEU A 36 19.35 -4.19 -19.79
N PHE A 37 18.41 -3.83 -20.67
CA PHE A 37 18.62 -3.89 -22.12
C PHE A 37 18.75 -2.52 -22.79
N ALA A 38 18.43 -1.42 -22.11
CA ALA A 38 18.62 -0.07 -22.63
C ALA A 38 19.59 0.76 -21.79
N VAL A 39 19.35 0.91 -20.48
CA VAL A 39 20.15 1.80 -19.61
C VAL A 39 21.58 1.29 -19.46
N ILE A 40 21.76 0.04 -19.04
CA ILE A 40 23.08 -0.55 -18.79
C ILE A 40 23.92 -0.65 -20.08
N PRO A 41 23.40 -1.19 -21.20
CA PRO A 41 24.17 -1.27 -22.45
C PRO A 41 24.52 0.10 -23.04
N ALA A 42 23.68 1.12 -22.82
CA ALA A 42 23.99 2.49 -23.24
C ALA A 42 25.02 3.19 -22.35
N GLY A 43 25.51 2.54 -21.28
CA GLY A 43 26.49 3.11 -20.36
C GLY A 43 25.96 4.26 -19.52
N ILE A 44 24.63 4.33 -19.30
CA ILE A 44 24.01 5.42 -18.54
C ILE A 44 24.23 5.17 -17.03
N PRO A 45 24.94 6.08 -16.32
CA PRO A 45 25.39 5.82 -14.97
C PRO A 45 24.37 6.27 -13.92
N LEU A 46 23.23 5.57 -13.78
CA LEU A 46 22.26 5.86 -12.70
C LEU A 46 22.87 5.71 -11.28
N GLY A 47 24.00 5.03 -11.13
CA GLY A 47 24.75 4.94 -9.87
C GLY A 47 26.25 5.15 -10.02
N GLY A 48 26.72 5.77 -11.11
CA GLY A 48 28.15 5.97 -11.41
C GLY A 48 28.87 4.76 -12.02
N SER A 49 28.41 3.53 -11.77
CA SER A 49 28.92 2.30 -12.40
C SER A 49 27.78 1.37 -12.84
N THR A 50 28.08 0.37 -13.67
CA THR A 50 27.09 -0.65 -14.08
C THR A 50 26.51 -1.41 -12.88
N LEU A 51 27.36 -1.85 -11.95
CA LEU A 51 26.94 -2.56 -10.75
C LEU A 51 26.10 -1.65 -9.84
N ALA A 52 26.50 -0.40 -9.67
CA ALA A 52 25.74 0.55 -8.89
C ALA A 52 24.40 0.93 -9.55
N THR A 53 24.32 0.97 -10.88
CA THR A 53 23.08 1.17 -11.64
C THR A 53 22.09 0.02 -11.42
N LEU A 54 22.57 -1.22 -11.43
CA LEU A 54 21.77 -2.38 -11.00
C LEU A 54 21.32 -2.25 -9.55
N GLY A 55 22.22 -1.84 -8.66
CA GLY A 55 21.94 -1.59 -7.25
C GLY A 55 20.85 -0.55 -7.05
N VAL A 56 20.90 0.57 -7.77
CA VAL A 56 19.89 1.64 -7.74
C VAL A 56 18.53 1.14 -8.23
N GLY A 57 18.49 0.37 -9.33
CA GLY A 57 17.26 -0.26 -9.81
C GLY A 57 16.66 -1.26 -8.80
N LEU A 58 17.50 -2.09 -8.17
CA LEU A 58 17.10 -3.01 -7.12
C LEU A 58 16.58 -2.27 -5.88
N THR A 59 17.25 -1.19 -5.46
CA THR A 59 16.81 -0.34 -4.36
C THR A 59 15.44 0.24 -4.66
N ALA A 60 15.21 0.81 -5.84
CA ALA A 60 13.89 1.34 -6.22
C ALA A 60 12.79 0.26 -6.17
N TYR A 61 13.08 -0.95 -6.64
CA TYR A 61 12.15 -2.08 -6.55
C TYR A 61 11.85 -2.47 -5.10
N VAL A 62 12.90 -2.64 -4.28
CA VAL A 62 12.78 -3.00 -2.86
C VAL A 62 12.08 -1.91 -2.06
N LEU A 63 12.29 -0.63 -2.36
CA LEU A 63 11.53 0.47 -1.78
C LEU A 63 10.04 0.33 -2.09
N GLY A 64 9.68 -0.04 -3.32
CA GLY A 64 8.29 -0.33 -3.69
C GLY A 64 7.72 -1.52 -2.90
N VAL A 65 8.50 -2.59 -2.74
CA VAL A 65 8.11 -3.74 -1.92
C VAL A 65 7.94 -3.36 -0.45
N ARG A 66 8.89 -2.60 0.12
CA ARG A 66 8.83 -2.10 1.50
C ARG A 66 7.58 -1.26 1.71
N HIS A 67 7.33 -0.30 0.82
CA HIS A 67 6.21 0.63 0.94
C HIS A 67 4.85 -0.07 0.83
N ALA A 68 4.73 -1.17 0.06
CA ALA A 68 3.53 -2.02 0.07
C ALA A 68 3.21 -2.65 1.44
N PHE A 69 4.23 -2.80 2.30
CA PHE A 69 4.04 -3.25 3.67
C PHE A 69 3.81 -2.10 4.65
N ASP A 70 3.66 -0.87 4.18
CA ASP A 70 3.32 0.20 5.08
C ASP A 70 1.95 -0.05 5.70
N ALA A 71 1.88 0.33 6.95
CA ALA A 71 0.80 -0.01 7.85
C ALA A 71 -0.55 0.55 7.38
N ASP A 72 -0.51 1.66 6.64
CA ASP A 72 -1.65 2.37 6.08
C ASP A 72 -2.17 1.69 4.79
N HIS A 73 -1.29 1.21 3.91
CA HIS A 73 -1.59 0.35 2.76
C HIS A 73 -2.33 -0.91 3.20
N ILE A 74 -1.72 -1.64 4.16
CA ILE A 74 -2.30 -2.85 4.74
C ILE A 74 -3.69 -2.58 5.30
N ALA A 75 -3.85 -1.51 6.10
CA ALA A 75 -5.13 -1.19 6.74
C ALA A 75 -6.22 -0.87 5.71
N ALA A 76 -5.90 -0.09 4.68
CA ALA A 76 -6.85 0.29 3.62
C ALA A 76 -7.26 -0.90 2.75
N ILE A 77 -6.28 -1.73 2.33
CA ILE A 77 -6.51 -2.92 1.52
C ILE A 77 -7.27 -3.99 2.30
N ASP A 78 -6.90 -4.25 3.56
CA ASP A 78 -7.57 -5.23 4.43
C ASP A 78 -9.02 -4.87 4.65
N ASN A 79 -9.29 -3.63 5.08
CA ASN A 79 -10.63 -3.18 5.39
C ASN A 79 -11.57 -3.35 4.18
N THR A 80 -11.10 -2.96 3.00
CA THR A 80 -11.86 -3.08 1.75
C THR A 80 -12.05 -4.53 1.34
N THR A 81 -10.99 -5.34 1.40
CA THR A 81 -11.01 -6.75 1.03
C THR A 81 -11.96 -7.54 1.92
N ARG A 82 -11.88 -7.35 3.24
CA ARG A 82 -12.78 -7.94 4.24
C ARG A 82 -14.23 -7.60 3.93
N ARG A 83 -14.52 -6.33 3.70
CA ARG A 83 -15.89 -5.84 3.52
C ARG A 83 -16.52 -6.30 2.20
N LEU A 84 -15.72 -6.40 1.14
CA LEU A 84 -16.17 -7.00 -0.12
C LEU A 84 -16.42 -8.50 0.05
N ALA A 85 -15.54 -9.21 0.76
CA ALA A 85 -15.71 -10.63 1.05
C ALA A 85 -16.97 -10.92 1.90
N GLU A 86 -17.24 -10.13 2.94
CA GLU A 86 -18.45 -10.22 3.76
C GLU A 86 -19.74 -10.02 2.95
N ARG A 87 -19.67 -9.23 1.87
CA ARG A 87 -20.78 -8.97 0.94
C ARG A 87 -20.84 -9.95 -0.23
N GLY A 88 -20.00 -10.99 -0.25
CA GLY A 88 -19.91 -11.95 -1.36
C GLY A 88 -19.42 -11.33 -2.68
N LYS A 89 -18.79 -10.17 -2.64
CA LYS A 89 -18.27 -9.45 -3.83
C LYS A 89 -16.83 -9.86 -4.14
N PRO A 90 -16.38 -9.77 -5.41
CA PRO A 90 -15.00 -10.01 -5.77
C PRO A 90 -14.07 -8.96 -5.14
N ALA A 91 -12.99 -9.43 -4.50
CA ALA A 91 -12.03 -8.60 -3.77
C ALA A 91 -10.56 -8.83 -4.20
N THR A 92 -10.32 -9.64 -5.24
CA THR A 92 -8.97 -10.07 -5.66
C THR A 92 -8.08 -8.95 -6.18
N THR A 93 -8.65 -7.87 -6.68
CA THR A 93 -7.91 -6.79 -7.35
C THR A 93 -7.87 -5.51 -6.52
N VAL A 94 -8.27 -5.56 -5.23
CA VAL A 94 -8.33 -4.40 -4.34
C VAL A 94 -6.95 -3.77 -4.18
N GLY A 95 -5.95 -4.59 -3.83
CA GLY A 95 -4.57 -4.13 -3.67
C GLY A 95 -3.99 -3.51 -4.94
N PHE A 96 -4.19 -4.15 -6.09
CA PHE A 96 -3.76 -3.61 -7.38
C PHE A 96 -4.29 -2.20 -7.66
N TRP A 97 -5.60 -1.98 -7.47
CA TRP A 97 -6.16 -0.66 -7.77
C TRP A 97 -5.62 0.40 -6.82
N PHE A 98 -5.44 0.05 -5.55
CA PHE A 98 -4.83 0.93 -4.57
C PHE A 98 -3.39 1.29 -4.94
N SER A 99 -2.53 0.29 -5.16
CA SER A 99 -1.12 0.49 -5.53
C SER A 99 -0.95 1.25 -6.84
N LEU A 100 -1.83 1.00 -7.83
CA LEU A 100 -1.82 1.69 -9.11
C LEU A 100 -2.16 3.18 -8.94
N GLY A 101 -3.14 3.50 -8.10
CA GLY A 101 -3.47 4.89 -7.75
C GLY A 101 -2.29 5.58 -7.08
N HIS A 102 -1.72 4.97 -6.05
CA HIS A 102 -0.56 5.49 -5.33
C HIS A 102 0.63 5.72 -6.28
N SER A 103 1.01 4.68 -7.03
CA SER A 103 2.13 4.71 -7.97
C SER A 103 1.93 5.73 -9.09
N THR A 104 0.68 6.05 -9.46
CA THR A 104 0.41 7.10 -10.45
C THR A 104 0.90 8.46 -9.95
N ILE A 105 0.63 8.81 -8.69
CA ILE A 105 1.14 10.07 -8.13
C ILE A 105 2.66 10.03 -8.02
N VAL A 106 3.24 8.92 -7.54
CA VAL A 106 4.71 8.78 -7.43
C VAL A 106 5.39 8.98 -8.79
N VAL A 107 4.88 8.34 -9.86
CA VAL A 107 5.40 8.49 -11.22
C VAL A 107 5.24 9.94 -11.70
N VAL A 108 4.07 10.54 -11.52
CA VAL A 108 3.83 11.94 -11.92
C VAL A 108 4.78 12.90 -11.19
N LEU A 109 4.96 12.73 -9.88
CA LEU A 109 5.87 13.54 -9.09
C LEU A 109 7.33 13.31 -9.51
N CYS A 110 7.74 12.08 -9.81
CA CYS A 110 9.09 11.80 -10.32
C CYS A 110 9.34 12.42 -11.71
N VAL A 111 8.33 12.41 -12.58
CA VAL A 111 8.35 13.13 -13.88
C VAL A 111 8.52 14.62 -13.62
N LEU A 112 7.69 15.20 -12.76
CA LEU A 112 7.74 16.61 -12.40
C LEU A 112 9.07 17.00 -11.73
N LEU A 113 9.68 16.13 -10.92
CA LEU A 113 11.00 16.36 -10.35
C LEU A 113 12.08 16.30 -11.43
N THR A 114 12.04 15.32 -12.32
CA THR A 114 13.01 15.18 -13.43
C THR A 114 12.99 16.41 -14.35
N PHE A 115 11.79 16.90 -14.72
CA PHE A 115 11.63 18.09 -15.56
C PHE A 115 11.74 19.42 -14.77
N GLY A 116 11.28 19.43 -13.52
CA GLY A 116 11.32 20.60 -12.65
C GLY A 116 12.74 20.96 -12.24
N ILE A 117 13.63 19.97 -12.06
CA ILE A 117 15.05 20.21 -11.79
C ILE A 117 15.76 20.75 -13.04
N THR A 118 15.34 20.34 -14.23
CA THR A 118 15.90 20.86 -15.50
C THR A 118 15.36 22.25 -15.87
N ALA A 119 14.17 22.64 -15.38
CA ALA A 119 13.56 23.94 -15.63
C ALA A 119 13.75 24.98 -14.50
N VAL A 120 14.02 24.55 -13.27
CA VAL A 120 13.96 25.38 -12.04
C VAL A 120 15.19 25.16 -11.14
N GLY A 121 16.35 24.90 -11.76
CA GLY A 121 17.62 24.52 -11.09
C GLY A 121 18.17 25.45 -10.00
N SER A 122 17.46 26.53 -9.62
CA SER A 122 17.82 27.43 -8.52
C SER A 122 16.72 27.67 -7.46
N SER A 123 15.47 27.23 -7.65
CA SER A 123 14.37 27.52 -6.70
C SER A 123 13.82 26.30 -5.94
N LEU A 124 14.34 25.10 -6.23
CA LEU A 124 14.01 23.86 -5.50
C LEU A 124 15.09 23.44 -4.48
N ALA A 125 16.24 24.12 -4.49
CA ALA A 125 17.32 23.91 -3.52
C ALA A 125 17.11 24.69 -2.20
N ASP A 126 16.09 25.55 -2.15
CA ASP A 126 15.66 26.21 -0.92
C ASP A 126 14.72 25.27 -0.16
N ASP A 127 15.09 24.93 1.08
CA ASP A 127 14.30 24.13 2.04
C ASP A 127 12.91 24.73 2.33
N SER A 128 12.63 25.95 1.84
CA SER A 128 11.39 26.72 2.02
C SER A 128 10.41 26.66 0.83
N SER A 129 10.69 25.84 -0.20
CA SER A 129 9.81 25.67 -1.35
C SER A 129 8.37 25.35 -0.92
N THR A 130 7.44 26.23 -1.28
CA THR A 130 6.02 26.13 -0.92
C THR A 130 5.43 24.78 -1.32
N LEU A 131 5.88 24.21 -2.44
CA LEU A 131 5.46 22.87 -2.90
C LEU A 131 5.77 21.78 -1.88
N ARG A 132 6.96 21.77 -1.26
CA ARG A 132 7.37 20.76 -0.29
C ARG A 132 6.60 20.90 1.03
N VAL A 133 6.29 22.13 1.45
CA VAL A 133 5.45 22.41 2.63
C VAL A 133 4.00 21.98 2.42
N TRP A 134 3.39 22.31 1.27
CA TRP A 134 2.00 21.92 0.98
C TRP A 134 1.83 20.41 0.88
N THR A 135 2.75 19.69 0.24
CA THR A 135 2.62 18.24 0.07
C THR A 135 3.08 17.42 1.28
N GLY A 136 4.06 17.92 2.05
CA GLY A 136 4.48 17.33 3.34
C GLY A 136 3.41 17.44 4.44
N VAL A 137 2.41 18.31 4.25
CA VAL A 137 1.24 18.39 5.14
C VAL A 137 0.05 17.63 4.54
N ILE A 138 -0.29 17.86 3.27
CA ILE A 138 -1.52 17.31 2.68
C ILE A 138 -1.51 15.78 2.66
N GLY A 139 -0.44 15.14 2.20
CA GLY A 139 -0.39 13.67 2.10
C GLY A 139 -0.61 12.99 3.45
N PRO A 140 0.25 13.28 4.46
CA PRO A 140 0.10 12.73 5.79
C PRO A 140 -1.21 13.07 6.49
N VAL A 141 -1.75 14.28 6.31
CA VAL A 141 -3.06 14.66 6.88
C VAL A 141 -4.20 13.87 6.21
N VAL A 142 -4.19 13.76 4.88
CA VAL A 142 -5.21 13.02 4.13
C VAL A 142 -5.19 11.54 4.49
N SER A 143 -4.01 10.90 4.54
CA SER A 143 -3.86 9.49 4.94
C SER A 143 -4.28 9.30 6.42
N GLY A 144 -3.77 10.13 7.33
CA GLY A 144 -4.10 10.06 8.75
C GLY A 144 -5.59 10.21 9.04
N VAL A 145 -6.26 11.19 8.41
CA VAL A 145 -7.72 11.35 8.53
C VAL A 145 -8.46 10.15 7.95
N PHE A 146 -8.03 9.61 6.81
CA PHE A 146 -8.64 8.42 6.22
C PHE A 146 -8.50 7.18 7.12
N LEU A 147 -7.33 6.98 7.76
CA LEU A 147 -7.11 5.91 8.73
C LEU A 147 -8.02 6.05 9.95
N LEU A 148 -8.18 7.25 10.50
CA LEU A 148 -9.13 7.51 11.59
C LEU A 148 -10.58 7.20 11.18
N ILE A 149 -10.95 7.50 9.93
CA ILE A 149 -12.27 7.16 9.39
C ILE A 149 -12.44 5.63 9.29
N ILE A 150 -11.43 4.90 8.78
CA ILE A 150 -11.47 3.43 8.75
C ILE A 150 -11.58 2.86 10.17
N ALA A 151 -10.81 3.39 11.12
CA ALA A 151 -10.89 2.98 12.52
C ALA A 151 -12.30 3.18 13.09
N ALA A 152 -12.92 4.33 12.83
CA ALA A 152 -14.30 4.61 13.25
C ALA A 152 -15.30 3.62 12.63
N ILE A 153 -15.16 3.28 11.34
CA ILE A 153 -16.00 2.29 10.64
C ILE A 153 -15.83 0.90 11.26
N ASN A 154 -14.60 0.50 11.56
CA ASN A 154 -14.31 -0.81 12.15
C ASN A 154 -14.82 -0.93 13.60
N ILE A 155 -14.69 0.13 14.41
CA ILE A 155 -15.29 0.20 15.76
C ILE A 155 -16.81 0.07 15.65
N ALA A 156 -17.43 0.81 14.73
CA ALA A 156 -18.86 0.72 14.43
C ALA A 156 -19.30 -0.70 14.01
N SER A 157 -18.50 -1.39 13.20
CA SER A 157 -18.73 -2.79 12.82
C SER A 157 -18.69 -3.73 14.02
N LEU A 158 -17.70 -3.59 14.90
CA LEU A 158 -17.57 -4.39 16.12
C LEU A 158 -18.74 -4.16 17.10
N ARG A 159 -19.19 -2.91 17.26
CA ARG A 159 -20.34 -2.57 18.09
C ARG A 159 -21.64 -3.18 17.57
N ARG A 160 -21.86 -3.15 16.24
CA ARG A 160 -23.00 -3.81 15.59
C ARG A 160 -23.02 -5.32 15.86
N ARG A 161 -21.87 -5.98 15.77
CA ARG A 161 -21.74 -7.43 16.06
C ARG A 161 -22.03 -7.76 17.53
N ARG A 162 -21.81 -6.82 18.46
CA ARG A 162 -22.17 -6.95 19.89
C ARG A 162 -23.63 -6.62 20.21
N GLY A 163 -24.47 -6.35 19.20
CA GLY A 163 -25.90 -6.06 19.40
C GLY A 163 -26.23 -4.59 19.69
N SER A 164 -25.27 -3.66 19.54
CA SER A 164 -25.56 -2.23 19.67
C SER A 164 -26.33 -1.73 18.43
N THR A 165 -27.53 -1.20 18.65
CA THR A 165 -28.32 -0.53 17.61
C THR A 165 -27.64 0.79 17.20
N GLY A 166 -27.57 1.03 15.89
CA GLY A 166 -26.70 2.04 15.28
C GLY A 166 -26.89 3.47 15.79
N GLY A 167 -25.76 4.15 16.07
CA GLY A 167 -25.73 5.57 16.43
C GLY A 167 -25.63 6.53 15.24
N PRO A 168 -25.72 7.85 15.46
CA PRO A 168 -25.60 8.88 14.41
C PRO A 168 -24.28 8.81 13.63
N VAL A 169 -23.19 8.41 14.29
CA VAL A 169 -21.88 8.15 13.66
C VAL A 169 -21.98 7.15 12.50
N LEU A 170 -22.83 6.12 12.61
CA LEU A 170 -23.03 5.12 11.55
C LEU A 170 -23.69 5.71 10.29
N ARG A 171 -24.57 6.71 10.46
CA ARG A 171 -25.26 7.37 9.35
C ARG A 171 -24.31 8.30 8.59
N LEU A 172 -23.43 8.98 9.32
CA LEU A 172 -22.41 9.86 8.74
C LEU A 172 -21.34 9.06 7.96
N LEU A 173 -21.05 7.82 8.37
CA LEU A 173 -20.04 6.97 7.72
C LEU A 173 -20.54 6.28 6.44
N GLY A 174 -21.86 6.19 6.22
CA GLY A 174 -22.47 5.51 5.07
C GLY A 174 -22.00 5.95 3.68
N PRO A 175 -21.82 7.27 3.40
CA PRO A 175 -21.31 7.75 2.11
C PRO A 175 -19.86 7.35 1.84
N ILE A 176 -18.97 7.46 2.83
CA ILE A 176 -17.57 7.03 2.72
C ILE A 176 -17.50 5.52 2.52
N GLU A 177 -18.36 4.81 3.25
CA GLU A 177 -18.56 3.38 3.11
C GLU A 177 -19.01 2.98 1.69
N LYS A 178 -19.73 3.84 0.96
CA LYS A 178 -20.05 3.63 -0.46
C LYS A 178 -18.85 3.96 -1.33
N ALA A 179 -18.04 4.96 -0.99
CA ALA A 179 -16.84 5.33 -1.76
C ALA A 179 -15.84 4.18 -1.94
N VAL A 180 -15.91 3.10 -1.15
CA VAL A 180 -15.00 1.94 -1.23
C VAL A 180 -15.76 0.61 -1.49
N ASP A 181 -16.86 0.65 -2.24
CA ASP A 181 -17.77 -0.50 -2.45
C ASP A 181 -17.43 -1.44 -3.61
N ARG A 182 -16.35 -1.15 -4.36
CA ARG A 182 -15.84 -1.92 -5.49
C ARG A 182 -14.32 -1.77 -5.59
N PRO A 183 -13.58 -2.80 -6.06
CA PRO A 183 -12.12 -2.74 -6.14
C PRO A 183 -11.59 -1.53 -6.91
N SER A 184 -12.23 -1.15 -8.02
CA SER A 184 -11.76 -0.02 -8.86
C SER A 184 -11.80 1.33 -8.15
N ARG A 185 -12.63 1.52 -7.11
CA ARG A 185 -12.65 2.77 -6.34
C ARG A 185 -11.40 2.93 -5.46
N MET A 186 -10.68 1.85 -5.19
CA MET A 186 -9.40 1.93 -4.47
C MET A 186 -8.33 2.68 -5.25
N TYR A 187 -8.48 2.85 -6.57
CA TYR A 187 -7.61 3.74 -7.33
C TYR A 187 -7.62 5.17 -6.80
N VAL A 188 -8.80 5.70 -6.47
CA VAL A 188 -8.91 7.05 -5.92
C VAL A 188 -8.31 7.13 -4.51
N VAL A 189 -8.53 6.10 -3.69
CA VAL A 189 -7.93 6.02 -2.36
C VAL A 189 -6.40 5.97 -2.46
N GLY A 190 -5.88 5.18 -3.39
CA GLY A 190 -4.46 5.10 -3.72
C GLY A 190 -3.89 6.44 -4.16
N LEU A 191 -4.58 7.18 -5.04
CA LEU A 191 -4.17 8.53 -5.42
C LEU A 191 -4.05 9.45 -4.21
N LEU A 192 -5.02 9.42 -3.28
CA LEU A 192 -5.00 10.24 -2.07
C LEU A 192 -3.83 9.89 -1.15
N PHE A 193 -3.49 8.61 -1.04
CA PHE A 193 -2.36 8.13 -0.24
C PHE A 193 -1.02 8.47 -0.90
N GLY A 194 -0.95 8.40 -2.24
CA GLY A 194 0.22 8.78 -3.01
C GLY A 194 0.53 10.28 -3.01
N LEU A 195 -0.34 11.13 -2.47
CA LEU A 195 -0.07 12.58 -2.31
C LEU A 195 1.07 12.87 -1.33
N GLY A 196 1.51 11.89 -0.54
CA GLY A 196 2.73 11.98 0.25
C GLY A 196 3.94 12.21 -0.66
N PHE A 197 4.69 13.28 -0.39
CA PHE A 197 5.87 13.62 -1.22
C PHE A 197 7.09 12.79 -0.85
N ASP A 198 7.13 12.18 0.32
CA ASP A 198 8.28 11.45 0.86
C ASP A 198 8.73 10.34 -0.09
N THR A 199 7.80 9.48 -0.53
CA THR A 199 8.06 8.40 -1.49
C THR A 199 8.58 8.92 -2.84
N ALA A 200 7.98 9.99 -3.36
CA ALA A 200 8.42 10.59 -4.61
C ALA A 200 9.80 11.23 -4.48
N THR A 201 10.11 11.82 -3.31
CA THR A 201 11.44 12.35 -3.02
C THR A 201 12.47 11.26 -2.82
N GLU A 202 12.15 10.13 -2.18
CA GLU A 202 13.07 9.01 -2.05
C GLU A 202 13.49 8.48 -3.42
N ILE A 203 12.53 8.22 -4.29
CA ILE A 203 12.80 7.74 -5.65
C ILE A 203 13.45 8.82 -6.52
N GLY A 204 13.01 10.07 -6.40
CA GLY A 204 13.59 11.21 -7.11
C GLY A 204 15.04 11.49 -6.70
N LEU A 205 15.34 11.48 -5.41
CA LEU A 205 16.70 11.66 -4.86
C LEU A 205 17.60 10.49 -5.23
N LEU A 206 17.08 9.25 -5.25
CA LEU A 206 17.82 8.09 -5.74
C LEU A 206 18.23 8.27 -7.21
N ALA A 207 17.36 8.85 -8.05
CA ALA A 207 17.68 9.18 -9.43
C ALA A 207 18.74 10.31 -9.53
N LEU A 208 18.64 11.33 -8.67
CA LEU A 208 19.53 12.49 -8.67
C LEU A 208 20.93 12.18 -8.13
N ALA A 209 21.03 11.31 -7.13
CA ALA A 209 22.31 10.84 -6.62
C ALA A 209 23.16 10.20 -7.73
N GLY A 210 22.51 9.52 -8.69
CA GLY A 210 23.13 9.07 -9.93
C GLY A 210 23.56 10.21 -10.85
N ALA A 211 22.65 11.16 -11.10
CA ALA A 211 22.84 12.26 -12.05
C ALA A 211 23.94 13.26 -11.67
N ALA A 212 24.31 13.34 -10.39
CA ALA A 212 25.40 14.18 -9.91
C ALA A 212 26.79 13.79 -10.48
N THR A 213 26.93 12.62 -11.10
CA THR A 213 28.23 12.03 -11.48
C THR A 213 28.52 11.98 -12.98
N LEU A 214 28.49 13.13 -13.68
CA LEU A 214 29.23 13.45 -14.94
C LEU A 214 28.43 13.72 -16.23
N THR A 215 27.11 13.50 -16.33
CA THR A 215 26.30 13.94 -17.50
C THR A 215 24.82 14.03 -17.15
N ALA A 216 24.05 14.87 -17.87
CA ALA A 216 22.60 14.89 -17.75
C ALA A 216 22.02 13.53 -18.13
N ILE A 217 21.58 12.75 -17.14
CA ILE A 217 20.96 11.45 -17.36
C ILE A 217 19.68 11.65 -18.20
N PRO A 218 19.47 10.87 -19.28
CA PRO A 218 18.25 10.98 -20.06
C PRO A 218 17.01 10.77 -19.20
N TRP A 219 15.99 11.62 -19.38
CA TRP A 219 14.75 11.55 -18.60
C TRP A 219 14.09 10.16 -18.64
N TRP A 220 14.18 9.45 -19.77
CA TRP A 220 13.59 8.11 -19.89
C TRP A 220 14.32 7.08 -19.01
N ALA A 221 15.61 7.27 -18.75
CA ALA A 221 16.38 6.38 -17.89
C ALA A 221 16.02 6.59 -16.42
N THR A 222 15.76 7.83 -15.99
CA THR A 222 15.32 8.12 -14.61
C THR A 222 13.92 7.58 -14.34
N LEU A 223 13.01 7.57 -15.33
CA LEU A 223 11.67 6.99 -15.21
C LEU A 223 11.66 5.48 -15.00
N THR A 224 12.77 4.79 -15.26
CA THR A 224 12.92 3.37 -14.94
C THR A 224 12.71 3.10 -13.44
N LEU A 225 13.16 4.01 -12.57
CA LEU A 225 13.11 3.85 -11.11
C LEU A 225 11.67 3.88 -10.55
N PRO A 226 10.82 4.90 -10.83
CA PRO A 226 9.44 4.87 -10.37
C PRO A 226 8.61 3.75 -11.02
N ILE A 227 8.97 3.26 -12.21
CA ILE A 227 8.34 2.06 -12.80
C ILE A 227 8.70 0.80 -12.01
N LEU A 228 9.97 0.62 -11.64
CA LEU A 228 10.42 -0.50 -10.81
C LEU A 228 9.78 -0.46 -9.42
N PHE A 229 9.68 0.73 -8.83
CA PHE A 229 8.93 0.97 -7.59
C PHE A 229 7.47 0.53 -7.73
N ALA A 230 6.77 1.00 -8.77
CA ALA A 230 5.38 0.65 -9.04
C ALA A 230 5.19 -0.86 -9.28
N ALA A 231 6.17 -1.51 -9.92
CA ALA A 231 6.17 -2.95 -10.15
C ALA A 231 6.26 -3.73 -8.84
N GLY A 232 7.21 -3.37 -7.96
CA GLY A 232 7.38 -3.97 -6.64
C GLY A 232 6.14 -3.77 -5.78
N MET A 233 5.69 -2.53 -5.63
CA MET A 233 4.51 -2.21 -4.83
C MET A 233 3.26 -2.95 -5.32
N SER A 234 2.98 -2.90 -6.63
CA SER A 234 1.75 -3.48 -7.18
C SER A 234 1.70 -5.00 -7.07
N ALA A 235 2.85 -5.68 -7.15
CA ALA A 235 2.92 -7.11 -6.91
C ALA A 235 2.56 -7.46 -5.46
N PHE A 236 3.14 -6.74 -4.50
CA PHE A 236 2.97 -7.05 -3.08
C PHE A 236 1.61 -6.62 -2.55
N ASP A 237 1.11 -5.43 -2.87
CA ASP A 237 -0.26 -5.01 -2.49
C ASP A 237 -1.32 -5.95 -3.07
N THR A 238 -1.15 -6.39 -4.32
CA THR A 238 -2.04 -7.40 -4.93
C THR A 238 -1.94 -8.75 -4.22
N GLY A 239 -0.72 -9.16 -3.87
CA GLY A 239 -0.47 -10.38 -3.10
C GLY A 239 -1.13 -10.35 -1.72
N GLN A 240 -1.01 -9.23 -1.00
CA GLN A 240 -1.67 -9.01 0.28
C GLN A 240 -3.19 -9.16 0.15
N GLY A 241 -3.81 -8.48 -0.81
CA GLY A 241 -5.25 -8.60 -1.08
C GLY A 241 -5.70 -10.02 -1.43
N ALA A 242 -4.88 -10.76 -2.17
CA ALA A 242 -5.15 -12.17 -2.51
C ALA A 242 -5.09 -13.09 -1.28
N VAL A 243 -4.08 -12.93 -0.42
CA VAL A 243 -3.93 -13.68 0.84
C VAL A 243 -5.09 -13.37 1.79
N MET A 244 -5.40 -12.09 1.99
CA MET A 244 -6.51 -11.64 2.83
C MET A 244 -7.85 -12.20 2.33
N ARG A 245 -8.14 -12.11 1.02
CA ARG A 245 -9.36 -12.69 0.45
C ARG A 245 -9.44 -14.18 0.73
N ARG A 246 -8.34 -14.91 0.55
CA ARG A 246 -8.32 -16.35 0.82
C ARG A 246 -8.62 -16.65 2.30
N ALA A 247 -8.06 -15.87 3.22
CA ALA A 247 -8.36 -15.99 4.64
C ALA A 247 -9.84 -15.72 4.97
N TYR A 248 -10.46 -14.71 4.34
CA TYR A 248 -11.87 -14.36 4.58
C TYR A 248 -12.89 -15.29 3.90
N THR A 249 -12.52 -15.88 2.75
CA THR A 249 -13.40 -16.80 1.99
C THR A 249 -13.29 -18.26 2.43
N TRP A 250 -12.28 -18.61 3.23
CA TRP A 250 -12.07 -19.97 3.67
C TRP A 250 -13.10 -20.38 4.74
N GLN A 251 -14.09 -21.20 4.33
CA GLN A 251 -15.09 -21.78 5.23
C GLN A 251 -15.55 -23.21 4.83
N PRO A 252 -14.85 -24.26 5.27
CA PRO A 252 -15.48 -25.57 5.48
C PRO A 252 -15.53 -25.88 6.98
N GLY A 253 -16.74 -25.86 7.57
CA GLY A 253 -17.05 -26.51 8.85
C GLY A 253 -16.77 -25.77 10.16
N ARG A 254 -16.05 -24.63 10.18
CA ARG A 254 -15.63 -23.93 11.42
C ARG A 254 -16.17 -22.50 11.56
N ARG A 255 -17.49 -22.35 11.55
CA ARG A 255 -18.20 -21.05 11.61
C ARG A 255 -17.71 -20.12 12.74
N ARG A 256 -17.41 -20.67 13.94
CA ARG A 256 -16.88 -19.90 15.08
C ARG A 256 -15.47 -19.34 14.87
N LEU A 257 -14.54 -20.11 14.27
CA LEU A 257 -13.16 -19.66 14.06
C LEU A 257 -13.07 -18.55 13.00
N GLY A 258 -13.92 -18.61 11.97
CA GLY A 258 -14.03 -17.55 10.97
C GLY A 258 -14.53 -16.23 11.56
N GLU A 259 -15.55 -16.29 12.43
CA GLU A 259 -16.05 -15.11 13.15
C GLU A 259 -15.00 -14.52 14.09
N THR A 260 -14.25 -15.34 14.83
CA THR A 260 -13.14 -14.88 15.68
C THR A 260 -12.03 -14.21 14.85
N TYR A 261 -11.66 -14.78 13.70
CA TYR A 261 -10.66 -14.20 12.82
C TYR A 261 -11.06 -12.82 12.31
N VAL A 262 -12.30 -12.68 11.82
CA VAL A 262 -12.82 -11.40 11.34
C VAL A 262 -12.83 -10.35 12.45
N ILE A 263 -13.24 -10.72 13.67
CA ILE A 263 -13.23 -9.82 14.82
C ILE A 263 -11.80 -9.42 15.20
N ALA A 264 -10.88 -10.39 15.26
CA ALA A 264 -9.47 -10.16 15.60
C ALA A 264 -8.79 -9.22 14.58
N MET A 265 -8.94 -9.49 13.28
CA MET A 265 -8.38 -8.64 12.22
C MET A 265 -9.03 -7.25 12.20
N THR A 266 -10.34 -7.16 12.46
CA THR A 266 -11.01 -5.85 12.58
C THR A 266 -10.46 -5.06 13.77
N GLY A 267 -10.23 -5.71 14.91
CA GLY A 267 -9.60 -5.09 16.08
C GLY A 267 -8.15 -4.65 15.82
N LEU A 268 -7.34 -5.53 15.22
CA LEU A 268 -5.96 -5.22 14.84
C LEU A 268 -5.90 -4.03 13.88
N SER A 269 -6.77 -3.98 12.87
CA SER A 269 -6.87 -2.87 11.93
C SER A 269 -7.25 -1.54 12.60
N VAL A 270 -8.13 -1.56 13.63
CA VAL A 270 -8.44 -0.35 14.42
C VAL A 270 -7.21 0.14 15.18
N VAL A 271 -6.54 -0.76 15.90
CA VAL A 271 -5.35 -0.43 16.70
C VAL A 271 -4.26 0.13 15.80
N ALA A 272 -3.96 -0.55 14.69
CA ALA A 272 -3.04 -0.10 13.67
C ALA A 272 -3.39 1.32 13.17
N ALA A 273 -4.60 1.51 12.63
CA ALA A 273 -5.01 2.77 12.03
C ALA A 273 -4.97 3.94 13.01
N VAL A 274 -5.38 3.73 14.27
CA VAL A 274 -5.30 4.78 15.30
C VAL A 274 -3.85 5.11 15.66
N LEU A 275 -3.00 4.10 15.87
CA LEU A 275 -1.60 4.31 16.22
C LEU A 275 -0.87 5.08 15.12
N ILE A 276 -0.99 4.63 13.87
CA ILE A 276 -0.33 5.25 12.71
C ILE A 276 -0.83 6.68 12.51
N ALA A 277 -2.16 6.88 12.48
CA ALA A 277 -2.71 8.22 12.28
C ALA A 277 -2.31 9.17 13.40
N THR A 278 -2.20 8.69 14.64
CA THR A 278 -1.76 9.52 15.77
C THR A 278 -0.30 9.94 15.62
N VAL A 279 0.60 9.00 15.30
CA VAL A 279 2.02 9.31 15.06
C VAL A 279 2.18 10.24 13.86
N GLN A 280 1.52 9.94 12.76
CA GLN A 280 1.59 10.71 11.51
C GLN A 280 1.07 12.14 11.67
N LEU A 281 -0.08 12.33 12.32
CA LEU A 281 -0.62 13.66 12.56
C LEU A 281 0.21 14.41 13.61
N ALA A 282 0.75 13.73 14.62
CA ALA A 282 1.67 14.35 15.58
C ALA A 282 2.93 14.87 14.90
N ASP A 283 3.50 14.11 13.97
CA ASP A 283 4.68 14.51 13.20
C ASP A 283 4.41 15.79 12.39
N VAL A 284 3.29 15.84 11.65
CA VAL A 284 2.87 17.06 10.92
C VAL A 284 2.72 18.26 11.86
N LEU A 285 2.08 18.06 13.02
CA LEU A 285 1.84 19.12 14.00
C LEU A 285 3.14 19.66 14.61
N VAL A 286 4.08 18.78 14.93
CA VAL A 286 5.39 19.16 15.48
C VAL A 286 6.23 19.87 14.41
N ALA A 287 6.32 19.29 13.21
CA ALA A 287 7.15 19.81 12.13
C ALA A 287 6.68 21.18 11.60
N ASN A 288 5.36 21.45 11.57
CA ASN A 288 4.82 22.66 10.94
C ASN A 288 4.35 23.73 11.93
N LEU A 289 3.88 23.35 13.13
CA LEU A 289 3.35 24.29 14.12
C LEU A 289 4.24 24.45 15.36
N GLY A 290 5.33 23.68 15.47
CA GLY A 290 6.25 23.74 16.62
C GLY A 290 5.58 23.41 17.95
N LEU A 291 4.50 22.62 17.93
CA LEU A 291 3.73 22.31 19.13
C LEU A 291 4.54 21.43 20.09
N GLY A 292 4.78 21.94 21.30
CA GLY A 292 5.46 21.22 22.37
C GLY A 292 4.55 20.27 23.18
N GLY A 293 5.06 19.77 24.30
CA GLY A 293 4.34 18.88 25.20
C GLY A 293 4.58 17.38 24.89
N PRO A 294 3.57 16.50 24.93
CA PRO A 294 3.75 15.08 24.64
C PRO A 294 3.86 14.76 23.13
N LEU A 295 3.50 15.70 22.24
CA LEU A 295 3.49 15.49 20.79
C LEU A 295 4.86 15.16 20.19
N PRO A 296 5.97 15.83 20.56
CA PRO A 296 7.31 15.46 20.07
C PRO A 296 7.73 14.04 20.44
N TRP A 297 7.33 13.54 21.61
CA TRP A 297 7.62 12.16 22.00
C TRP A 297 6.85 11.16 21.12
N VAL A 298 5.59 11.45 20.82
CA VAL A 298 4.78 10.63 19.90
C VAL A 298 5.34 10.67 18.47
N ALA A 299 5.73 11.84 17.98
CA ALA A 299 6.35 12.00 16.66
C ALA A 299 7.68 11.25 16.56
N SER A 300 8.48 11.22 17.63
CA SER A 300 9.77 10.51 17.66
C SER A 300 9.68 8.99 17.54
N ILE A 301 8.50 8.39 17.65
CA ILE A 301 8.30 6.95 17.44
C ILE A 301 8.60 6.57 15.98
N GLY A 302 8.45 7.51 15.04
CA GLY A 302 8.67 7.29 13.62
C GLY A 302 7.63 6.39 12.98
N ILE A 303 7.12 6.77 11.81
CA ILE A 303 6.17 5.94 11.06
C ILE A 303 6.85 4.67 10.54
N ASP A 304 8.13 4.78 10.16
CA ASP A 304 8.94 3.67 9.65
C ASP A 304 9.09 2.52 10.65
N ASP A 305 9.51 2.83 11.88
CA ASP A 305 9.71 1.83 12.94
C ASP A 305 8.38 1.17 13.33
N LEU A 306 7.32 1.98 13.45
CA LEU A 306 5.97 1.49 13.71
C LEU A 306 5.46 0.61 12.55
N GLY A 307 5.75 0.99 11.31
CA GLY A 307 5.40 0.26 10.09
C GLY A 307 6.04 -1.13 10.05
N LEU A 308 7.32 -1.23 10.39
CA LEU A 308 8.04 -2.50 10.47
C LEU A 308 7.47 -3.43 11.54
N VAL A 309 7.22 -2.91 12.76
CA VAL A 309 6.64 -3.70 13.85
C VAL A 309 5.24 -4.19 13.48
N LEU A 310 4.39 -3.32 12.92
CA LEU A 310 3.05 -3.70 12.52
C LEU A 310 3.06 -4.72 11.38
N THR A 311 3.94 -4.55 10.40
CA THR A 311 4.16 -5.51 9.31
C THR A 311 4.49 -6.89 9.87
N ALA A 312 5.43 -6.97 10.82
CA ALA A 312 5.82 -8.23 11.43
C ALA A 312 4.65 -8.91 12.15
N VAL A 313 3.86 -8.14 12.93
CA VAL A 313 2.65 -8.65 13.62
C VAL A 313 1.61 -9.17 12.62
N LEU A 314 1.38 -8.44 11.54
CA LEU A 314 0.41 -8.80 10.52
C LEU A 314 0.83 -10.05 9.74
N LEU A 315 2.10 -10.11 9.30
CA LEU A 315 2.67 -11.27 8.63
C LEU A 315 2.61 -12.52 9.53
N ALA A 316 2.93 -12.38 10.82
CA ALA A 316 2.80 -13.47 11.80
C ALA A 316 1.34 -13.94 11.93
N THR A 317 0.40 -13.00 11.96
CA THR A 317 -1.04 -13.30 12.03
C THR A 317 -1.51 -14.05 10.78
N TRP A 318 -1.08 -13.63 9.58
CA TRP A 318 -1.39 -14.33 8.34
C TRP A 318 -0.76 -15.71 8.26
N ALA A 319 0.50 -15.85 8.67
CA ALA A 319 1.19 -17.14 8.73
C ALA A 319 0.44 -18.11 9.65
N ALA A 320 0.05 -17.68 10.85
CA ALA A 320 -0.74 -18.47 11.76
C ALA A 320 -2.06 -18.95 11.13
N VAL A 321 -2.78 -18.06 10.43
CA VAL A 321 -4.05 -18.37 9.76
C VAL A 321 -3.85 -19.39 8.64
N LEU A 322 -2.85 -19.19 7.79
CA LEU A 322 -2.53 -20.12 6.70
C LEU A 322 -2.08 -21.49 7.21
N LEU A 323 -1.35 -21.54 8.33
CA LEU A 323 -0.93 -22.80 8.96
C LEU A 323 -2.12 -23.55 9.58
N ILE A 324 -3.00 -22.83 10.29
CA ILE A 324 -4.27 -23.38 10.79
C ILE A 324 -5.14 -23.86 9.62
N ALA A 325 -5.05 -23.18 8.46
CA ALA A 325 -5.76 -23.53 7.24
C ALA A 325 -5.32 -24.79 6.52
N ARG A 326 -4.08 -25.20 6.74
CA ARG A 326 -3.53 -26.41 6.13
C ARG A 326 -3.81 -27.66 6.95
N ARG A 327 -4.30 -27.56 8.18
CA ARG A 327 -4.57 -28.76 9.01
C ARG A 327 -5.72 -29.57 8.40
N PRO A 328 -5.46 -30.79 7.87
CA PRO A 328 -6.50 -31.63 7.29
C PRO A 328 -7.57 -31.97 8.33
N HIS A 329 -8.80 -32.12 7.86
CA HIS A 329 -9.91 -32.51 8.71
C HIS A 329 -9.61 -33.86 9.36
N ALA A 330 -9.48 -33.89 10.69
CA ALA A 330 -9.77 -35.11 11.41
C ALA A 330 -11.27 -35.34 11.22
N VAL A 331 -11.60 -36.25 10.31
CA VAL A 331 -12.97 -36.79 10.18
C VAL A 331 -13.28 -37.39 11.54
N ALA A 332 -14.16 -36.74 12.30
CA ALA A 332 -14.74 -37.37 13.48
C ALA A 332 -15.58 -38.53 12.96
N THR A 333 -15.05 -39.75 13.12
CA THR A 333 -15.77 -41.01 13.01
C THR A 333 -16.77 -41.13 14.15
#